data_AF-A0A448YPU8-F1
#
_entry.id   AF-A0A448YPU8-F1
#
_cell.length_a   1.000
_cell.length_b   1.000
_cell.length_c   1.000
_cell.angle_alpha   90.00
_cell.angle_beta   90.00
_cell.angle_gamma   90.00
#
_symmetry.space_group_name_H-M   'P 1'
#
loop_
_entity.id
_entity.type
_entity.pdbx_description
1 polymer ?
#
loop_
_entity_poly.entity_id
_entity_poly.type
_entity_poly.pdbx_seq_one_letter_code
_entity_poly.pdbx_strand_id
1 'polypeptide(L)'
;MSNATTVLSRLIVPADLAIIDAAVKPVTTLVPREGVFPGYADGVVALALPVMAYWSYSSIFHVMDVLKLAEGHRIHPTEEMLKKNRATQFEVVRDVIFQHIIQTITGILAFSLDTQEYTGYENSEIWTWRQVVPSIVPTWLLYITYWYLLSGARIFIAFVIIDTWQFTLHRFMHMHPFMYKHFHSRHHQLYVPYAYGALFNHPLEGFLLDTVGTGIASIVVKLSQRECIVLYTFSTLKTVDDHCGYSLPFDIFQRLFPNNSIYHDIHHQHFGIKYNFSQPFFTFWDSLLGSRFSGTDAYTDKNGRMTLDGYHKFLQDRLDKRRKVATEYHAEFHEISGSEDEDDSPKNPVNQKKNQ
;
A
#
# COMPACT_ATOMS: atom_id res chain seq x y z
N MET A 1 7.93 -1.88 32.43
CA MET A 1 7.55 -0.48 32.70
C MET A 1 8.54 0.57 32.16
N SER A 2 9.79 0.24 31.79
CA SER A 2 10.75 1.25 31.28
C SER A 2 10.47 1.75 29.85
N ASN A 3 9.92 0.92 28.95
CA ASN A 3 9.74 1.32 27.54
C ASN A 3 8.58 2.32 27.32
N ALA A 4 7.51 2.25 28.12
CA ALA A 4 6.36 3.14 27.97
C ALA A 4 6.68 4.59 28.35
N THR A 5 7.49 4.78 29.41
CA THR A 5 7.99 6.10 29.82
C THR A 5 8.89 6.73 28.76
N THR A 6 9.69 5.93 28.03
CA THR A 6 10.56 6.41 26.96
C THR A 6 9.80 6.85 25.70
N VAL A 7 8.67 6.21 25.39
CA VAL A 7 7.83 6.62 24.25
C VAL A 7 7.06 7.89 24.60
N LEU A 8 6.46 7.95 25.79
CA LEU A 8 5.70 9.11 26.23
C LEU A 8 6.56 10.38 26.26
N SER A 9 7.82 10.27 26.69
CA SER A 9 8.76 11.40 26.70
C SER A 9 9.15 11.92 25.31
N ARG A 10 8.89 11.16 24.24
CA ARG A 10 9.12 11.59 22.84
C ARG A 10 7.89 12.26 22.21
N LEU A 11 6.70 12.00 22.75
CA LEU A 11 5.44 12.50 22.22
C LEU A 11 4.97 13.78 22.92
N ILE A 12 5.66 14.21 23.98
CA ILE A 12 5.27 15.36 24.78
C ILE A 12 6.45 16.30 24.91
N VAL A 13 6.18 17.59 24.75
CA VAL A 13 7.12 18.64 25.11
C VAL A 13 6.82 19.08 26.56
N PRO A 14 7.72 18.83 27.54
CA PRO A 14 7.44 19.14 28.94
C PRO A 14 7.13 20.61 29.22
N ALA A 15 7.72 21.52 28.44
CA ALA A 15 7.45 22.96 28.53
C ALA A 15 5.98 23.31 28.22
N ASP A 16 5.35 22.61 27.28
CA ASP A 16 3.95 22.83 26.93
C ASP A 16 3.02 22.44 28.09
N LEU A 17 3.33 21.37 28.81
CA LEU A 17 2.52 20.95 29.96
C LEU A 17 2.47 22.05 31.04
N ALA A 18 3.62 22.67 31.33
CA ALA A 18 3.68 23.78 32.30
C ALA A 18 2.88 25.00 31.84
N ILE A 19 2.86 25.29 30.53
CA ILE A 19 2.07 26.37 29.94
C ILE A 19 0.56 26.06 30.05
N ILE A 20 0.17 24.81 29.79
CA ILE A 20 -1.23 24.37 29.84
C ILE A 20 -1.76 24.37 31.29
N ASP A 21 -0.91 24.11 32.29
CA ASP A 21 -1.28 24.14 33.71
C ASP A 21 -1.18 25.54 34.35
N ALA A 22 -0.77 26.56 33.59
CA ALA A 22 -0.64 27.92 34.10
C ALA A 22 -1.99 28.50 34.57
N ALA A 23 -1.96 29.35 35.60
CA ALA A 23 -3.16 30.00 36.13
C ALA A 23 -3.83 30.98 35.15
N VAL A 24 -3.07 31.48 34.18
CA VAL A 24 -3.53 32.45 33.18
C VAL A 24 -3.49 31.81 31.80
N LYS A 25 -4.52 32.07 30.98
CA LYS A 25 -4.60 31.57 29.61
C LYS A 25 -3.37 32.02 28.80
N PRO A 26 -2.67 31.10 28.12
CA PRO A 26 -1.54 31.45 27.25
C PRO A 26 -1.95 32.41 26.15
N VAL A 27 -1.08 33.39 25.86
CA VAL A 27 -1.27 34.33 24.75
C VAL A 27 -1.16 33.56 23.43
N THR A 28 -2.15 33.72 22.56
CA THR A 28 -2.13 33.16 21.21
C THR A 28 -1.40 34.11 20.28
N THR A 29 -0.33 33.64 19.64
CA THR A 29 0.33 34.36 18.55
C THR A 29 0.28 33.48 17.32
N LEU A 30 -0.60 33.83 16.39
CA LEU A 30 -0.76 33.08 15.15
C LEU A 30 0.44 33.31 14.25
N VAL A 31 1.11 32.22 13.90
CA VAL A 31 2.17 32.22 12.90
C VAL A 31 1.79 31.27 11.77
N PRO A 32 2.11 31.59 10.51
CA PRO A 32 1.93 30.64 9.41
C PRO A 32 2.60 29.32 9.77
N ARG A 33 1.88 28.22 9.57
CA ARG A 33 2.40 26.88 9.83
C ARG A 33 3.55 26.60 8.86
N GLU A 34 4.72 26.29 9.39
CA GLU A 34 5.86 25.88 8.58
C GLU A 34 5.55 24.55 7.87
N GLY A 35 6.05 24.36 6.65
CA GLY A 35 5.91 23.10 5.94
C GLY A 35 6.64 21.96 6.65
N VAL A 36 6.13 20.74 6.53
CA VAL A 36 6.78 19.51 7.01
C VAL A 36 8.15 19.32 6.33
N PHE A 37 8.26 19.71 5.06
CA PHE A 37 9.51 19.73 4.32
C PHE A 37 9.98 21.17 4.11
N PRO A 38 11.19 21.53 4.59
CA PRO A 38 11.72 22.88 4.41
C PRO A 38 11.71 23.31 2.94
N GLY A 39 11.12 24.47 2.66
CA GLY A 39 11.01 25.03 1.31
C GLY A 39 9.78 24.58 0.51
N TYR A 40 8.92 23.71 1.05
CA TYR A 40 7.71 23.24 0.37
C TYR A 40 6.46 23.49 1.23
N ALA A 41 5.39 23.99 0.60
CA ALA A 41 4.08 24.08 1.25
C ALA A 41 3.48 22.68 1.43
N ASP A 42 2.81 22.44 2.56
CA ASP A 42 2.22 21.12 2.88
C ASP A 42 1.20 20.68 1.82
N GLY A 43 0.42 21.60 1.25
CA GLY A 43 -0.46 21.28 0.12
C GLY A 43 0.28 20.77 -1.13
N VAL A 44 1.47 21.29 -1.45
CA VAL A 44 2.28 20.77 -2.58
C VAL A 44 2.76 19.35 -2.28
N VAL A 45 3.13 19.09 -1.03
CA VAL A 45 3.53 17.76 -0.57
C VAL A 45 2.35 16.78 -0.63
N ALA A 46 1.14 17.22 -0.26
CA ALA A 46 -0.08 16.42 -0.33
C ALA A 46 -0.43 15.99 -1.76
N LEU A 47 0.02 16.74 -2.77
CA LEU A 47 -0.14 16.41 -4.19
C LEU A 47 0.96 15.48 -4.70
N ALA A 48 2.22 15.77 -4.36
CA ALA A 48 3.36 15.05 -4.90
C ALA A 48 3.60 13.69 -4.23
N LEU A 49 3.45 13.62 -2.91
CA LEU A 49 3.83 12.42 -2.13
C LEU A 49 3.02 11.17 -2.48
N PRO A 50 1.69 11.23 -2.67
CA PRO A 50 0.93 10.05 -3.08
C PRO A 50 1.37 9.49 -4.43
N VAL A 51 1.69 10.35 -5.40
CA VAL A 51 2.18 9.93 -6.73
C VAL A 51 3.57 9.28 -6.61
N MET A 52 4.48 9.87 -5.82
CA MET A 52 5.79 9.27 -5.56
C MET A 52 5.66 7.93 -4.82
N ALA A 53 4.76 7.84 -3.84
CA ALA A 53 4.47 6.62 -3.09
C ALA A 53 3.91 5.53 -3.99
N TYR A 54 3.00 5.87 -4.92
CA TYR A 54 2.45 4.95 -5.90
C TYR A 54 3.56 4.28 -6.72
N TRP A 55 4.41 5.07 -7.38
CA TRP A 55 5.44 4.54 -8.26
C TRP A 55 6.57 3.84 -7.51
N SER A 56 7.00 4.38 -6.36
CA SER A 56 8.04 3.73 -5.57
C SER A 56 7.57 2.38 -5.02
N TYR A 57 6.37 2.32 -4.41
CA TYR A 57 5.86 1.09 -3.82
C TYR A 57 5.49 0.05 -4.87
N SER A 58 4.83 0.45 -5.97
CA SER A 58 4.54 -0.48 -7.06
C SER A 58 5.80 -0.99 -7.77
N SER A 59 6.86 -0.17 -7.86
CA SER A 59 8.15 -0.60 -8.40
C SER A 59 8.83 -1.66 -7.53
N ILE A 60 8.68 -1.60 -6.21
CA ILE A 60 9.20 -2.65 -5.31
C ILE A 60 8.60 -4.01 -5.69
N PHE A 61 7.27 -4.08 -5.82
CA PHE A 61 6.61 -5.33 -6.24
C PHE A 61 6.97 -5.74 -7.67
N HIS A 62 7.14 -4.79 -8.58
CA HIS A 62 7.57 -5.08 -9.94
C HIS A 62 9.00 -5.66 -9.97
N VAL A 63 9.93 -5.10 -9.21
CA VAL A 63 11.29 -5.64 -9.05
C VAL A 63 11.24 -7.03 -8.42
N MET A 64 10.40 -7.24 -7.41
CA MET A 64 10.20 -8.56 -6.81
C MET A 64 9.70 -9.60 -7.83
N ASP A 65 8.80 -9.22 -8.73
CA ASP A 65 8.29 -10.07 -9.81
C ASP A 65 9.37 -10.39 -10.86
N VAL A 66 10.04 -9.36 -11.40
CA VAL A 66 11.07 -9.55 -12.44
C VAL A 66 12.24 -10.37 -11.92
N LEU A 67 12.66 -10.15 -10.68
CA LEU A 67 13.77 -10.87 -10.05
C LEU A 67 13.33 -12.18 -9.36
N LYS A 68 12.03 -12.49 -9.37
CA LYS A 68 11.45 -13.71 -8.76
C LYS A 68 11.86 -13.89 -7.29
N LEU A 69 11.84 -12.81 -6.51
CA LEU A 69 12.34 -12.79 -5.12
C LEU A 69 11.39 -13.45 -4.12
N ALA A 70 10.09 -13.50 -4.44
CA ALA A 70 9.06 -13.95 -3.52
C ALA A 70 8.03 -14.90 -4.19
N GLU A 71 8.48 -15.75 -5.12
CA GLU A 71 7.60 -16.71 -5.83
C GLU A 71 6.80 -17.60 -4.87
N GLY A 72 7.36 -17.95 -3.71
CA GLY A 72 6.69 -18.71 -2.65
C GLY A 72 5.55 -17.97 -1.92
N HIS A 73 5.26 -16.73 -2.30
CA HIS A 73 4.15 -15.92 -1.77
C HIS A 73 3.26 -15.33 -2.87
N ARG A 74 3.49 -15.72 -4.12
CA ARG A 74 2.76 -15.18 -5.25
C ARG A 74 1.41 -15.85 -5.41
N ILE A 75 0.38 -15.06 -5.70
CA ILE A 75 -0.99 -15.56 -5.84
C ILE A 75 -1.17 -16.31 -7.17
N HIS A 76 -0.71 -15.70 -8.27
CA HIS A 76 -0.80 -16.25 -9.63
C HIS A 76 0.57 -16.25 -10.33
N PRO A 77 0.96 -17.29 -11.08
CA PRO A 77 2.20 -17.31 -11.87
C PRO A 77 2.27 -16.20 -12.94
N THR A 78 3.48 -15.77 -13.33
CA THR A 78 3.67 -14.76 -14.40
C THR A 78 3.00 -15.19 -15.70
N GLU A 79 3.07 -16.49 -16.05
CA GLU A 79 2.51 -16.99 -17.30
C GLU A 79 0.99 -16.87 -17.33
N GLU A 80 0.33 -17.03 -16.17
CA GLU A 80 -1.12 -16.84 -16.06
C GLU A 80 -1.47 -15.37 -16.25
N MET A 81 -0.73 -14.46 -15.60
CA MET A 81 -0.90 -13.02 -15.74
C MET A 81 -0.77 -12.59 -17.21
N LEU A 82 0.31 -12.98 -17.88
CA LEU A 82 0.57 -12.63 -19.29
C LEU A 82 -0.49 -13.20 -20.26
N LYS A 83 -1.08 -14.36 -19.93
CA LYS A 83 -2.07 -15.03 -20.77
C LYS A 83 -3.49 -14.52 -20.55
N LYS A 84 -3.85 -14.21 -19.30
CA LYS A 84 -5.24 -13.87 -18.92
C LYS A 84 -5.51 -12.37 -18.89
N ASN A 85 -4.50 -11.54 -18.64
CA ASN A 85 -4.69 -10.09 -18.70
C ASN A 85 -4.90 -9.66 -20.15
N ARG A 86 -5.97 -8.88 -20.37
CA ARG A 86 -6.37 -8.39 -21.69
C ARG A 86 -5.75 -7.04 -22.03
N ALA A 87 -5.33 -6.28 -21.02
CA ALA A 87 -4.64 -5.01 -21.21
C ALA A 87 -3.13 -5.23 -21.30
N THR A 88 -2.48 -4.50 -22.20
CA THR A 88 -1.02 -4.47 -22.28
C THR A 88 -0.43 -3.63 -21.14
N GLN A 89 0.81 -3.92 -20.74
CA GLN A 89 1.50 -3.12 -19.71
C GLN A 89 1.64 -1.64 -20.13
N PHE A 90 1.83 -1.37 -21.42
CA PHE A 90 1.89 0.01 -21.93
C PHE A 90 0.56 0.75 -21.74
N GLU A 91 -0.58 0.12 -22.07
CA GLU A 91 -1.90 0.72 -21.83
C GLU A 91 -2.12 1.02 -20.36
N VAL A 92 -1.70 0.10 -19.48
CA VAL A 92 -1.79 0.31 -18.04
C VAL A 92 -0.98 1.51 -17.58
N VAL A 93 0.31 1.57 -17.93
CA VAL A 93 1.18 2.69 -17.54
C VAL A 93 0.67 4.02 -18.09
N ARG A 94 0.26 4.05 -19.36
CA ARG A 94 -0.30 5.25 -20.00
C ARG A 94 -1.52 5.77 -19.24
N ASP A 95 -2.46 4.88 -18.92
CA ASP A 95 -3.73 5.28 -18.29
C ASP A 95 -3.51 5.71 -16.83
N VAL A 96 -2.62 5.05 -16.11
CA VAL A 96 -2.24 5.45 -14.74
C VAL A 96 -1.57 6.82 -14.73
N ILE A 97 -0.67 7.10 -15.69
CA ILE A 97 -0.09 8.45 -15.86
C ILE A 97 -1.19 9.49 -16.14
N PHE A 98 -2.14 9.16 -17.02
CA PHE A 98 -3.26 10.05 -17.32
C PHE A 98 -4.14 10.30 -16.08
N GLN A 99 -4.38 9.28 -15.27
CA GLN A 99 -5.10 9.38 -14.01
C GLN A 99 -4.37 10.29 -13.00
N HIS A 100 -3.05 10.17 -12.89
CA HIS A 100 -2.25 11.06 -12.05
C HIS A 100 -2.25 12.52 -12.55
N ILE A 101 -2.31 12.76 -13.86
CA ILE A 101 -2.47 14.12 -14.41
C ILE A 101 -3.80 14.71 -13.95
N ILE A 102 -4.90 13.95 -14.07
CA ILE A 102 -6.23 14.39 -13.60
C ILE A 102 -6.19 14.69 -12.09
N GLN A 103 -5.70 13.75 -11.28
CA GLN A 103 -5.55 13.91 -9.83
C GLN A 103 -4.74 15.17 -9.48
N THR A 104 -3.62 15.40 -10.17
CA THR A 104 -2.75 16.55 -9.95
C THR A 104 -3.46 17.86 -10.30
N ILE A 105 -4.15 17.93 -11.44
CA ILE A 105 -4.91 19.13 -11.84
C ILE A 105 -6.02 19.42 -10.82
N THR A 106 -6.82 18.41 -10.45
CA THR A 106 -7.88 18.56 -9.45
C THR A 106 -7.31 19.01 -8.12
N GLY A 107 -6.20 18.42 -7.70
CA GLY A 107 -5.55 18.76 -6.45
C GLY A 107 -4.93 20.17 -6.44
N ILE A 108 -4.37 20.64 -7.55
CA ILE A 108 -3.92 22.05 -7.70
C ILE A 108 -5.12 23.00 -7.58
N LEU A 109 -6.24 22.67 -8.22
CA LEU A 109 -7.46 23.47 -8.12
C LEU A 109 -7.97 23.52 -6.67
N ALA A 110 -8.05 22.37 -5.99
CA ALA A 110 -8.43 22.30 -4.59
C ALA A 110 -7.47 23.11 -3.69
N PHE A 111 -6.17 22.96 -3.88
CA PHE A 111 -5.14 23.70 -3.14
C PHE A 111 -5.20 25.21 -3.40
N SER A 112 -5.58 25.65 -4.60
CA SER A 112 -5.75 27.07 -4.90
C SER A 112 -6.92 27.73 -4.16
N LEU A 113 -7.86 26.92 -3.66
CA LEU A 113 -9.00 27.34 -2.86
C LEU A 113 -8.73 27.20 -1.35
N ASP A 114 -7.63 26.54 -0.97
CA ASP A 114 -7.26 26.36 0.43
C ASP A 114 -6.72 27.66 1.03
N THR A 115 -7.00 27.82 2.33
CA THR A 115 -6.47 28.93 3.11
C THR A 115 -5.16 28.57 3.78
N GLN A 116 -4.28 29.56 3.98
CA GLN A 116 -3.03 29.37 4.72
C GLN A 116 -3.33 28.83 6.13
N GLU A 117 -2.71 27.71 6.50
CA GLU A 117 -2.79 27.17 7.86
C GLU A 117 -1.89 27.97 8.82
N TYR A 118 -2.38 28.13 10.05
CA TYR A 118 -1.66 28.79 11.14
C TYR A 118 -1.44 27.81 12.31
N THR A 119 -0.50 28.16 13.20
CA THR A 119 -0.20 27.49 14.47
C THR A 119 0.08 28.55 15.53
N GLY A 120 0.32 28.15 16.78
CA GLY A 120 0.55 29.04 17.92
C GLY A 120 -0.69 29.27 18.79
N TYR A 121 -1.78 28.53 18.55
CA TYR A 121 -3.00 28.56 19.35
C TYR A 121 -3.24 27.29 20.16
N GLU A 122 -2.48 26.22 19.90
CA GLU A 122 -2.74 24.87 20.40
C GLU A 122 -2.67 24.80 21.93
N ASN A 123 -1.62 25.36 22.55
CA ASN A 123 -1.51 25.43 24.02
C ASN A 123 -2.66 26.22 24.65
N SER A 124 -3.17 27.24 23.97
CA SER A 124 -4.30 28.07 24.44
C SER A 124 -5.64 27.32 24.36
N GLU A 125 -5.81 26.49 23.33
CA GLU A 125 -6.96 25.58 23.20
C GLU A 125 -6.92 24.45 24.23
N ILE A 126 -5.77 23.78 24.39
CA ILE A 126 -5.62 22.71 25.39
C ILE A 126 -5.77 23.28 26.81
N TRP A 127 -5.27 24.48 27.08
CA TRP A 127 -5.53 25.19 28.35
C TRP A 127 -7.03 25.40 28.59
N THR A 128 -7.79 25.72 27.55
CA THR A 128 -9.26 25.88 27.65
C THR A 128 -9.93 24.54 27.99
N TRP A 129 -9.45 23.43 27.41
CA TRP A 129 -9.91 22.08 27.79
C TRP A 129 -9.57 21.76 29.25
N ARG A 130 -8.36 22.11 29.71
CA ARG A 130 -7.90 21.92 31.08
C ARG A 130 -8.82 22.59 32.11
N GLN A 131 -9.45 23.73 31.77
CA GLN A 131 -10.38 24.42 32.68
C GLN A 131 -11.71 23.68 32.90
N VAL A 132 -12.14 22.85 31.95
CA VAL A 132 -13.43 22.15 32.00
C VAL A 132 -13.29 20.66 32.32
N VAL A 133 -12.11 20.09 32.06
CA VAL A 133 -11.83 18.68 32.37
C VAL A 133 -11.47 18.52 33.85
N PRO A 134 -11.98 17.49 34.56
CA PRO A 134 -11.65 17.21 35.95
C PRO A 134 -10.14 17.09 36.22
N SER A 135 -9.67 17.61 37.36
CA SER A 135 -8.25 17.63 37.77
C SER A 135 -7.60 16.24 37.87
N ILE A 136 -8.40 15.18 38.01
CA ILE A 136 -7.92 13.79 38.01
C ILE A 136 -7.34 13.36 36.66
N VAL A 137 -7.77 13.98 35.55
CA VAL A 137 -7.21 13.72 34.23
C VAL A 137 -5.87 14.45 34.14
N PRO A 138 -4.74 13.77 33.90
CA PRO A 138 -3.45 14.44 33.85
C PRO A 138 -3.28 15.25 32.56
N THR A 139 -2.55 16.36 32.63
CA THR A 139 -2.40 17.31 31.52
C THR A 139 -1.70 16.69 30.30
N TRP A 140 -0.76 15.77 30.51
CA TRP A 140 -0.16 15.02 29.41
C TRP A 140 -1.18 14.23 28.59
N LEU A 141 -2.27 13.75 29.20
CA LEU A 141 -3.31 13.03 28.47
C LEU A 141 -4.13 13.97 27.60
N LEU A 142 -4.39 15.20 28.06
CA LEU A 142 -5.01 16.24 27.23
C LEU A 142 -4.13 16.59 26.04
N TYR A 143 -2.83 16.74 26.26
CA TYR A 143 -1.85 16.99 25.21
C TYR A 143 -1.86 15.88 24.16
N ILE A 144 -1.73 14.62 24.58
CA ILE A 144 -1.76 13.46 23.69
C ILE A 144 -3.10 13.36 22.95
N THR A 145 -4.20 13.66 23.64
CA THR A 145 -5.54 13.63 23.04
C THR A 145 -5.67 14.66 21.92
N TYR A 146 -5.24 15.88 22.17
CA TYR A 146 -5.33 16.97 21.20
C TYR A 146 -4.45 16.71 19.97
N TRP A 147 -3.18 16.37 20.18
CA TRP A 147 -2.20 16.24 19.09
C TRP A 147 -2.34 14.94 18.30
N TYR A 148 -2.63 13.83 18.97
CA TYR A 148 -2.57 12.51 18.33
C TYR A 148 -3.93 11.83 18.24
N LEU A 149 -4.70 11.75 19.33
CA LEU A 149 -5.95 10.98 19.31
C LEU A 149 -7.02 11.67 18.45
N LEU A 150 -7.14 13.00 18.52
CA LEU A 150 -8.09 13.74 17.71
C LEU A 150 -7.73 13.67 16.22
N SER A 151 -6.44 13.76 15.88
CA SER A 151 -5.98 13.59 14.50
C SER A 151 -6.21 12.16 14.00
N GLY A 152 -5.85 11.16 14.81
CA GLY A 152 -6.11 9.75 14.50
C GLY A 152 -7.60 9.44 14.34
N ALA A 153 -8.46 10.01 15.18
CA ALA A 153 -9.91 9.87 15.06
C ALA A 153 -10.44 10.50 13.77
N ARG A 154 -9.93 11.67 13.38
CA ARG A 154 -10.27 12.32 12.10
C ARG A 154 -9.85 11.47 10.90
N ILE A 155 -8.63 10.95 10.88
CA ILE A 155 -8.16 10.03 9.83
C ILE A 155 -9.01 8.76 9.80
N PHE A 156 -9.33 8.18 10.95
CA PHE A 156 -10.18 6.99 11.02
C PHE A 156 -11.59 7.24 10.47
N ILE A 157 -12.21 8.37 10.82
CA ILE A 157 -13.51 8.77 10.24
C ILE A 157 -13.38 8.94 8.72
N ALA A 158 -12.27 9.53 8.24
CA ALA A 158 -12.01 9.65 6.82
C ALA A 158 -11.89 8.28 6.12
N PHE A 159 -11.24 7.28 6.74
CA PHE A 159 -11.23 5.91 6.22
C PHE A 159 -12.65 5.34 6.08
N VAL A 160 -13.52 5.54 7.07
CA VAL A 160 -14.91 5.08 7.01
C VAL A 160 -15.66 5.75 5.87
N ILE A 161 -15.49 7.06 5.68
CA ILE A 161 -16.13 7.80 4.56
C ILE A 161 -15.63 7.27 3.21
N ILE A 162 -14.31 7.08 3.06
CA ILE A 162 -13.72 6.56 1.83
C ILE A 162 -14.27 5.15 1.54
N ASP A 163 -14.25 4.25 2.53
CA ASP A 163 -14.77 2.89 2.37
C ASP A 163 -16.25 2.89 1.97
N THR A 164 -17.09 3.73 2.59
CA THR A 164 -18.51 3.83 2.23
C THR A 164 -18.68 4.33 0.80
N TRP A 165 -17.93 5.36 0.41
CA TRP A 165 -17.98 5.95 -0.92
C TRP A 165 -17.55 4.94 -1.99
N GLN A 166 -16.36 4.37 -1.81
CA GLN A 166 -15.75 3.39 -2.69
C GLN A 166 -16.63 2.14 -2.82
N PHE A 167 -17.06 1.54 -1.69
CA PHE A 167 -17.95 0.37 -1.72
C PHE A 167 -19.23 0.65 -2.52
N THR A 168 -19.89 1.78 -2.27
CA THR A 168 -21.18 2.09 -2.88
C THR A 168 -21.05 2.25 -4.39
N LEU A 169 -20.06 3.04 -4.84
CA LEU A 169 -19.82 3.26 -6.26
C LEU A 169 -19.30 2.00 -6.95
N HIS A 170 -18.38 1.27 -6.32
CA HIS A 170 -17.81 0.04 -6.86
C HIS A 170 -18.90 -1.02 -7.05
N ARG A 171 -19.71 -1.28 -6.01
CA ARG A 171 -20.85 -2.19 -6.10
C ARG A 171 -21.85 -1.74 -7.17
N PHE A 172 -22.18 -0.45 -7.23
CA PHE A 172 -23.08 0.08 -8.26
C PHE A 172 -22.53 -0.18 -9.67
N MET A 173 -21.23 0.06 -9.87
CA MET A 173 -20.58 -0.16 -11.16
C MET A 173 -20.58 -1.63 -11.58
N HIS A 174 -20.47 -2.57 -10.65
CA HIS A 174 -20.63 -4.00 -10.94
C HIS A 174 -22.07 -4.43 -11.23
N MET A 175 -23.00 -3.94 -10.43
CA MET A 175 -24.37 -4.43 -10.45
C MET A 175 -25.19 -3.81 -11.59
N HIS A 176 -24.82 -2.63 -12.07
CA HIS A 176 -25.50 -1.98 -13.18
C HIS A 176 -24.84 -2.31 -14.54
N PRO A 177 -25.52 -2.99 -15.48
CA PRO A 177 -24.90 -3.51 -16.71
C PRO A 177 -24.21 -2.45 -17.57
N PHE A 178 -24.80 -1.26 -17.68
CA PHE A 178 -24.20 -0.15 -18.41
C PHE A 178 -22.91 0.33 -17.75
N MET A 179 -22.90 0.43 -16.41
CA MET A 179 -21.75 0.95 -15.68
C MET A 179 -20.57 -0.03 -15.75
N TYR A 180 -20.86 -1.32 -15.58
CA TYR A 180 -19.87 -2.38 -15.72
C TYR A 180 -19.27 -2.38 -17.12
N LYS A 181 -20.12 -2.44 -18.16
CA LYS A 181 -19.66 -2.58 -19.54
C LYS A 181 -18.81 -1.41 -20.03
N HIS A 182 -19.10 -0.17 -19.61
CA HIS A 182 -18.45 1.01 -20.18
C HIS A 182 -17.35 1.62 -19.29
N PHE A 183 -17.38 1.35 -17.99
CA PHE A 183 -16.40 1.90 -17.04
C PHE A 183 -15.59 0.77 -16.42
N HIS A 184 -16.21 0.00 -15.52
CA HIS A 184 -15.48 -0.87 -14.60
C HIS A 184 -14.91 -2.14 -15.24
N SER A 185 -15.46 -2.60 -16.37
CA SER A 185 -14.88 -3.72 -17.12
C SER A 185 -13.47 -3.43 -17.65
N ARG A 186 -13.08 -2.15 -17.78
CA ARG A 186 -11.70 -1.76 -18.11
C ARG A 186 -10.74 -2.21 -17.02
N HIS A 187 -11.08 -1.96 -15.76
CA HIS A 187 -10.31 -2.39 -14.60
C HIS A 187 -10.16 -3.92 -14.57
N HIS A 188 -11.27 -4.64 -14.78
CA HIS A 188 -11.31 -6.12 -14.90
C HIS A 188 -10.70 -6.67 -16.21
N GLN A 189 -10.02 -5.86 -17.02
CA GLN A 189 -9.10 -6.41 -18.03
C GLN A 189 -7.82 -6.97 -17.40
N LEU A 190 -7.51 -6.56 -16.17
CA LEU A 190 -6.46 -7.14 -15.33
C LEU A 190 -7.03 -8.28 -14.48
N TYR A 191 -7.25 -9.43 -15.12
CA TYR A 191 -7.73 -10.64 -14.44
C TYR A 191 -6.82 -11.07 -13.29
N VAL A 192 -5.50 -10.99 -13.49
CA VAL A 192 -4.48 -11.13 -12.45
C VAL A 192 -3.99 -9.73 -12.09
N PRO A 193 -4.37 -9.20 -10.92
CA PRO A 193 -3.90 -7.89 -10.47
C PRO A 193 -2.39 -7.85 -10.28
N TYR A 194 -1.80 -6.68 -10.51
CA TYR A 194 -0.41 -6.37 -10.19
C TYR A 194 -0.27 -4.92 -9.74
N ALA A 195 0.76 -4.64 -8.94
CA ALA A 195 0.87 -3.41 -8.14
C ALA A 195 0.71 -2.10 -8.93
N TYR A 196 1.42 -1.93 -10.06
CA TYR A 196 1.33 -0.70 -10.86
C TYR A 196 0.08 -0.62 -11.74
N GLY A 197 -0.77 -1.66 -11.73
CA GLY A 197 -2.09 -1.68 -12.34
C GLY A 197 -3.22 -1.26 -11.39
N ALA A 198 -2.89 -0.90 -10.14
CA ALA A 198 -3.85 -0.53 -9.11
C ALA A 198 -4.79 0.62 -9.50
N LEU A 199 -4.29 1.59 -10.29
CA LEU A 199 -5.09 2.71 -10.81
C LEU A 199 -5.46 2.55 -12.29
N PHE A 200 -5.39 1.33 -12.83
CA PHE A 200 -5.84 1.06 -14.19
C PHE A 200 -7.37 0.95 -14.21
N ASN A 201 -8.02 2.08 -14.42
CA ASN A 201 -9.47 2.18 -14.52
C ASN A 201 -9.87 3.18 -15.61
N HIS A 202 -11.17 3.28 -15.89
CA HIS A 202 -11.66 4.33 -16.79
C HIS A 202 -11.43 5.71 -16.14
N PRO A 203 -11.00 6.76 -16.86
CA PRO A 203 -10.65 8.05 -16.22
C PRO A 203 -11.76 8.66 -15.34
N LEU A 204 -13.01 8.57 -15.79
CA LEU A 204 -14.15 9.02 -14.98
C LEU A 204 -14.34 8.18 -13.70
N GLU A 205 -14.12 6.88 -13.79
CA GLU A 205 -14.22 5.99 -12.64
C GLU A 205 -13.13 6.28 -11.62
N GLY A 206 -11.86 6.36 -12.06
CA GLY A 206 -10.77 6.72 -11.17
C GLY A 206 -10.95 8.11 -10.56
N PHE A 207 -11.45 9.07 -11.34
CA PHE A 207 -11.77 10.40 -10.79
C PHE A 207 -12.83 10.31 -9.67
N LEU A 208 -13.91 9.56 -9.87
CA LEU A 208 -14.99 9.44 -8.89
C LEU A 208 -14.60 8.61 -7.67
N LEU A 209 -13.91 7.48 -7.87
CA LEU A 209 -13.50 6.59 -6.78
C LEU A 209 -12.31 7.17 -6.01
N ASP A 210 -11.22 7.51 -6.70
CA ASP A 210 -9.93 7.78 -6.07
C ASP A 210 -9.80 9.24 -5.64
N THR A 211 -10.16 10.18 -6.53
CA THR A 211 -10.00 11.62 -6.28
C THR A 211 -11.16 12.19 -5.47
N VAL A 212 -12.40 11.98 -5.93
CA VAL A 212 -13.58 12.55 -5.26
C VAL A 212 -13.83 11.89 -3.91
N GLY A 213 -13.65 10.57 -3.78
CA GLY A 213 -13.84 9.86 -2.51
C GLY A 213 -12.94 10.40 -1.39
N THR A 214 -11.64 10.53 -1.66
CA THR A 214 -10.68 11.06 -0.68
C THR A 214 -10.88 12.57 -0.43
N GLY A 215 -11.22 13.34 -1.47
CA GLY A 215 -11.55 14.77 -1.35
C GLY A 215 -12.80 15.06 -0.53
N ILE A 216 -13.87 14.28 -0.68
CA ILE A 216 -15.07 14.40 0.16
C ILE A 216 -14.73 14.10 1.62
N ALA A 217 -13.95 13.04 1.86
CA ALA A 217 -13.54 12.68 3.22
C ALA A 217 -12.73 13.80 3.89
N SER A 218 -11.78 14.41 3.17
CA SER A 218 -10.98 15.51 3.72
C SER A 218 -11.80 16.77 4.01
N ILE A 219 -12.72 17.14 3.12
CA ILE A 219 -13.61 18.30 3.29
C ILE A 219 -14.58 18.09 4.45
N VAL A 220 -15.26 16.94 4.51
CA VAL A 220 -16.28 16.66 5.53
C VAL A 220 -15.67 16.61 6.94
N VAL A 221 -14.49 16.00 7.06
CA VAL A 221 -13.80 15.86 8.36
C VAL A 221 -12.99 17.11 8.71
N LYS A 222 -12.78 18.03 7.74
CA LYS A 222 -11.91 19.21 7.85
C LYS A 222 -10.49 18.82 8.23
N LEU A 223 -9.90 17.94 7.43
CA LEU A 223 -8.51 17.53 7.61
C LEU A 223 -7.58 18.71 7.33
N SER A 224 -6.56 18.86 8.17
CA SER A 224 -5.43 19.73 7.86
C SER A 224 -4.65 19.20 6.66
N GLN A 225 -3.86 20.06 6.02
CA GLN A 225 -3.00 19.68 4.91
C GLN A 225 -2.07 18.52 5.28
N ARG A 226 -1.55 18.52 6.52
CA ARG A 226 -0.72 17.42 7.04
C ARG A 226 -1.49 16.11 7.20
N GLU A 227 -2.74 16.16 7.64
CA GLU A 227 -3.60 14.97 7.69
C GLU A 227 -3.96 14.47 6.29
N CYS A 228 -4.16 15.37 5.32
CA CYS A 228 -4.32 15.01 3.92
C CYS A 228 -3.08 14.32 3.35
N ILE A 229 -1.85 14.80 3.64
CA ILE A 229 -0.60 14.11 3.27
C ILE A 229 -0.64 12.67 3.74
N VAL A 230 -0.96 12.45 5.02
CA VAL A 230 -1.03 11.10 5.62
C VAL A 230 -2.13 10.27 4.95
N LEU A 231 -3.36 10.79 4.89
CA LEU A 231 -4.52 10.08 4.36
C LEU A 231 -4.30 9.66 2.90
N TYR A 232 -3.91 10.59 2.03
CA TYR A 232 -3.78 10.34 0.60
C TYR A 232 -2.62 9.37 0.33
N THR A 233 -1.47 9.59 0.95
CA THR A 233 -0.31 8.70 0.79
C THR A 233 -0.62 7.30 1.29
N PHE A 234 -1.23 7.17 2.47
CA PHE A 234 -1.59 5.88 3.06
C PHE A 234 -2.64 5.14 2.22
N SER A 235 -3.66 5.85 1.74
CA SER A 235 -4.70 5.26 0.86
C SER A 235 -4.08 4.76 -0.44
N THR A 236 -3.18 5.54 -1.06
CA THR A 236 -2.48 5.12 -2.28
C THR A 236 -1.61 3.89 -2.07
N LEU A 237 -0.83 3.86 -1.00
CA LEU A 237 -0.02 2.67 -0.65
C LEU A 237 -0.91 1.45 -0.44
N LYS A 238 -2.03 1.62 0.26
CA LYS A 238 -3.00 0.54 0.49
C LYS A 238 -3.61 0.01 -0.80
N THR A 239 -4.03 0.88 -1.72
CA THR A 239 -4.57 0.45 -3.02
C THR A 239 -3.53 -0.31 -3.84
N VAL A 240 -2.27 0.14 -3.84
CA VAL A 240 -1.17 -0.60 -4.49
C VAL A 240 -0.97 -1.98 -3.86
N ASP A 241 -1.03 -2.06 -2.53
CA ASP A 241 -0.91 -3.33 -1.80
C ASP A 241 -2.01 -4.32 -2.15
N ASP A 242 -3.26 -3.86 -2.22
CA ASP A 242 -4.42 -4.69 -2.56
C ASP A 242 -4.33 -5.28 -3.97
N HIS A 243 -3.54 -4.66 -4.85
CA HIS A 243 -3.31 -5.13 -6.20
C HIS A 243 -1.95 -5.81 -6.37
N CYS A 244 -1.14 -5.97 -5.31
CA CYS A 244 0.27 -6.31 -5.48
C CYS A 244 0.51 -7.69 -6.12
N GLY A 245 -0.46 -8.60 -6.07
CA GLY A 245 -0.36 -9.97 -6.59
C GLY A 245 0.40 -10.93 -5.66
N TYR A 246 0.67 -10.51 -4.42
CA TYR A 246 1.37 -11.29 -3.40
C TYR A 246 0.59 -11.37 -2.08
N SER A 247 0.65 -12.53 -1.45
CA SER A 247 0.22 -12.73 -0.06
C SER A 247 1.45 -12.86 0.83
N LEU A 248 1.95 -11.72 1.32
CA LEU A 248 3.21 -11.65 2.06
C LEU A 248 2.97 -11.80 3.57
N PRO A 249 3.69 -12.69 4.27
CA PRO A 249 3.38 -13.02 5.65
C PRO A 249 3.61 -11.86 6.62
N PHE A 250 4.51 -10.93 6.30
CA PHE A 250 4.89 -9.78 7.15
C PHE A 250 4.41 -8.44 6.62
N ASP A 251 3.54 -8.44 5.61
CA ASP A 251 2.98 -7.19 5.10
C ASP A 251 2.10 -6.52 6.16
N ILE A 252 2.36 -5.24 6.42
CA ILE A 252 1.67 -4.49 7.48
C ILE A 252 0.23 -4.20 7.07
N PHE A 253 -0.03 -3.86 5.81
CA PHE A 253 -1.37 -3.59 5.32
C PHE A 253 -2.23 -4.85 5.36
N GLN A 254 -1.72 -5.97 4.86
CA GLN A 254 -2.46 -7.23 4.82
C GLN A 254 -2.76 -7.81 6.21
N ARG A 255 -1.95 -7.46 7.22
CA ARG A 255 -2.20 -7.82 8.62
C ARG A 255 -3.17 -6.88 9.32
N LEU A 256 -3.08 -5.58 9.03
CA LEU A 256 -3.85 -4.56 9.71
C LEU A 256 -5.29 -4.48 9.18
N PHE A 257 -5.47 -4.71 7.88
CA PHE A 257 -6.74 -4.54 7.21
C PHE A 257 -7.30 -5.88 6.70
N PRO A 258 -8.59 -6.16 6.92
CA PRO A 258 -9.23 -7.38 6.42
C PRO A 258 -9.38 -7.39 4.90
N ASN A 259 -9.42 -6.21 4.29
CA ASN A 259 -9.29 -6.07 2.86
C ASN A 259 -7.80 -6.12 2.51
N ASN A 260 -7.40 -7.13 1.74
CA ASN A 260 -6.02 -7.38 1.36
C ASN A 260 -5.95 -7.92 -0.06
N SER A 261 -4.74 -8.20 -0.52
CA SER A 261 -4.46 -8.69 -1.87
C SER A 261 -5.26 -9.95 -2.26
N ILE A 262 -5.46 -10.90 -1.35
CA ILE A 262 -6.27 -12.11 -1.62
C ILE A 262 -7.76 -11.77 -1.72
N TYR A 263 -8.27 -10.90 -0.83
CA TYR A 263 -9.66 -10.49 -0.85
C TYR A 263 -10.04 -9.79 -2.16
N HIS A 264 -9.15 -8.91 -2.62
CA HIS A 264 -9.31 -8.19 -3.88
C HIS A 264 -9.01 -9.07 -5.10
N ASP A 265 -8.04 -9.97 -5.04
CA ASP A 265 -7.79 -10.95 -6.10
C ASP A 265 -9.02 -11.82 -6.39
N ILE A 266 -9.70 -12.32 -5.34
CA ILE A 266 -10.97 -13.06 -5.48
C ILE A 266 -11.98 -12.26 -6.30
N HIS A 267 -12.10 -10.95 -6.03
CA HIS A 267 -13.02 -10.06 -6.72
C HIS A 267 -12.75 -9.98 -8.23
N HIS A 268 -11.48 -9.94 -8.65
CA HIS A 268 -11.08 -9.95 -10.06
C HIS A 268 -11.32 -11.28 -10.78
N GLN A 269 -11.46 -12.38 -10.03
CA GLN A 269 -11.77 -13.68 -10.65
C GLN A 269 -13.21 -13.69 -11.18
N HIS A 270 -13.45 -14.43 -12.28
CA HIS A 270 -14.79 -14.55 -12.88
C HIS A 270 -15.89 -14.99 -11.90
N PHE A 271 -15.54 -15.83 -10.92
CA PHE A 271 -16.48 -16.30 -9.91
C PHE A 271 -16.71 -15.28 -8.78
N GLY A 272 -15.78 -14.34 -8.58
CA GLY A 272 -15.83 -13.34 -7.52
C GLY A 272 -16.30 -11.96 -7.96
N ILE A 273 -16.53 -11.74 -9.26
CA ILE A 273 -16.95 -10.45 -9.84
C ILE A 273 -18.24 -9.84 -9.29
N LYS A 274 -19.00 -10.59 -8.48
CA LYS A 274 -20.22 -10.11 -7.79
C LYS A 274 -20.08 -10.11 -6.26
N TYR A 275 -18.86 -10.22 -5.76
CA TYR A 275 -18.53 -10.30 -4.34
C TYR A 275 -17.35 -9.39 -4.02
N ASN A 276 -17.10 -9.15 -2.73
CA ASN A 276 -15.92 -8.47 -2.22
C ASN A 276 -15.75 -7.04 -2.79
N PHE A 277 -16.82 -6.23 -2.79
CA PHE A 277 -16.77 -4.87 -3.35
C PHE A 277 -16.09 -3.85 -2.44
N SER A 278 -15.91 -4.15 -1.16
CA SER A 278 -15.30 -3.22 -0.22
C SER A 278 -13.86 -2.94 -0.66
N GLN A 279 -13.44 -1.68 -0.53
CA GLN A 279 -12.07 -1.19 -0.71
C GLN A 279 -11.99 0.25 -0.17
N PRO A 280 -10.80 0.72 0.28
CA PRO A 280 -9.56 -0.04 0.40
C PRO A 280 -9.32 -0.66 1.80
N PHE A 281 -10.04 -0.28 2.87
CA PHE A 281 -9.61 -0.64 4.23
C PHE A 281 -10.37 -1.84 4.83
N PHE A 282 -11.68 -1.71 5.03
CA PHE A 282 -12.48 -2.65 5.82
C PHE A 282 -13.43 -3.45 4.92
N THR A 283 -13.80 -4.67 5.35
CA THR A 283 -14.77 -5.54 4.66
C THR A 283 -16.18 -5.46 5.27
N PHE A 284 -16.43 -4.39 6.03
CA PHE A 284 -17.65 -4.21 6.81
C PHE A 284 -18.89 -4.20 5.91
N TRP A 285 -18.86 -3.43 4.82
CA TRP A 285 -20.01 -3.25 3.93
C TRP A 285 -20.39 -4.53 3.20
N ASP A 286 -19.41 -5.33 2.75
CA ASP A 286 -19.69 -6.65 2.18
C ASP A 286 -20.34 -7.60 3.18
N SER A 287 -19.90 -7.56 4.44
CA SER A 287 -20.46 -8.39 5.50
C SER A 287 -21.89 -7.95 5.86
N LEU A 288 -22.13 -6.64 5.94
CA LEU A 288 -23.43 -6.07 6.25
C LEU A 288 -24.46 -6.34 5.13
N LEU A 289 -24.04 -6.28 3.87
CA LEU A 289 -24.94 -6.35 2.71
C LEU A 289 -24.91 -7.70 1.99
N GLY A 290 -24.26 -8.70 2.58
CA GLY A 290 -24.24 -10.08 2.09
C GLY A 290 -23.51 -10.27 0.77
N SER A 291 -22.52 -9.42 0.45
CA SER A 291 -21.68 -9.52 -0.75
C SER A 291 -20.27 -10.04 -0.47
N ARG A 292 -19.99 -10.52 0.74
CA ARG A 292 -18.72 -11.21 1.05
C ARG A 292 -18.71 -12.60 0.42
N PHE A 293 -17.62 -12.94 -0.28
CA PHE A 293 -17.41 -14.29 -0.80
C PHE A 293 -17.22 -15.28 0.36
N SER A 294 -18.00 -16.37 0.38
CA SER A 294 -17.97 -17.37 1.46
C SER A 294 -16.77 -18.32 1.37
N GLY A 295 -16.16 -18.46 0.19
CA GLY A 295 -15.04 -19.36 -0.06
C GLY A 295 -13.66 -18.75 0.18
N THR A 296 -13.55 -17.58 0.82
CA THR A 296 -12.27 -16.86 0.97
C THR A 296 -11.23 -17.69 1.72
N ASP A 297 -11.60 -18.37 2.80
CA ASP A 297 -10.66 -19.17 3.59
C ASP A 297 -10.14 -20.37 2.77
N ALA A 298 -11.06 -21.08 2.11
CA ALA A 298 -10.71 -22.19 1.23
C ALA A 298 -9.85 -21.75 0.03
N TYR A 299 -10.11 -20.55 -0.52
CA TYR A 299 -9.30 -19.96 -1.58
C TYR A 299 -7.89 -19.60 -1.09
N THR A 300 -7.80 -19.00 0.09
CA THR A 300 -6.53 -18.64 0.74
C THR A 300 -5.68 -19.88 1.01
N ASP A 301 -6.26 -20.93 1.60
CA ASP A 301 -5.59 -22.20 1.86
C ASP A 301 -5.12 -22.88 0.57
N LYS A 302 -5.99 -22.88 -0.45
CA LYS A 302 -5.66 -23.45 -1.76
C LYS A 302 -4.52 -22.68 -2.43
N ASN A 303 -4.56 -21.35 -2.42
CA ASN A 303 -3.49 -20.53 -2.95
C ASN A 303 -2.19 -20.77 -2.19
N GLY A 304 -2.21 -20.78 -0.86
CA GLY A 304 -1.02 -21.09 -0.06
C GLY A 304 -0.38 -22.44 -0.43
N ARG A 305 -1.19 -23.48 -0.68
CA ARG A 305 -0.69 -24.79 -1.17
C ARG A 305 -0.16 -24.70 -2.59
N MET A 306 -0.91 -24.10 -3.52
CA MET A 306 -0.48 -23.95 -4.92
C MET A 306 0.81 -23.14 -5.04
N THR A 307 0.97 -22.11 -4.21
CA THR A 307 2.17 -21.29 -4.16
C THR A 307 3.38 -22.10 -3.66
N LEU A 308 3.21 -22.95 -2.63
CA LEU A 308 4.26 -23.85 -2.17
C LEU A 308 4.64 -24.89 -3.24
N ASP A 309 3.66 -25.56 -3.85
CA ASP A 309 3.89 -26.55 -4.90
C ASP A 309 4.55 -25.90 -6.14
N GLY A 310 4.07 -24.73 -6.53
CA GLY A 310 4.65 -23.91 -7.60
C GLY A 310 6.08 -23.48 -7.29
N TYR A 311 6.36 -23.11 -6.05
CA TYR A 311 7.71 -22.76 -5.60
C TYR A 311 8.66 -23.97 -5.63
N HIS A 312 8.22 -25.15 -5.20
CA HIS A 312 9.00 -26.38 -5.31
C HIS A 312 9.33 -26.70 -6.77
N LYS A 313 8.36 -26.58 -7.68
CA LYS A 313 8.58 -26.75 -9.11
C LYS A 313 9.56 -25.71 -9.66
N PHE A 314 9.40 -24.44 -9.29
CA PHE A 314 10.32 -23.37 -9.68
C PHE A 314 11.77 -23.66 -9.25
N LEU A 315 11.97 -24.17 -8.03
CA LEU A 315 13.29 -24.58 -7.55
C LEU A 315 13.86 -25.75 -8.36
N GLN A 316 13.03 -26.75 -8.68
CA GLN A 316 13.44 -27.88 -9.52
C GLN A 316 13.86 -27.42 -10.93
N ASP A 317 13.03 -26.62 -11.60
CA ASP A 317 13.33 -26.08 -12.93
C ASP A 317 14.64 -25.28 -12.94
N ARG A 318 14.91 -24.52 -11.87
CA ARG A 318 16.14 -23.74 -11.72
C ARG A 318 17.37 -24.64 -11.46
N LEU A 319 17.22 -25.72 -10.69
CA LEU A 319 18.28 -26.71 -10.49
C LEU A 319 18.58 -27.46 -11.78
N ASP A 320 17.56 -27.83 -12.54
CA ASP A 320 17.70 -28.56 -13.80
C ASP A 320 18.33 -27.67 -14.88
N LYS A 321 17.96 -26.39 -14.95
CA LYS A 321 18.64 -25.41 -15.81
C LYS A 321 20.12 -25.25 -15.44
N ARG A 322 20.45 -25.18 -14.14
CA ARG A 322 21.86 -25.13 -13.69
C ARG A 322 22.62 -26.40 -14.05
N ARG A 323 22.00 -27.57 -13.86
CA ARG A 323 22.59 -28.86 -14.25
C ARG A 323 22.86 -28.91 -15.76
N LYS A 324 21.88 -28.49 -16.57
CA LYS A 324 22.02 -28.44 -18.03
C LYS A 324 23.19 -27.54 -18.46
N VAL A 325 23.27 -26.32 -17.93
CA VAL A 325 24.39 -25.39 -18.22
C VAL A 325 25.73 -25.97 -17.77
N ALA A 326 25.80 -26.63 -16.62
CA ALA A 326 27.02 -27.28 -16.15
C ALA A 326 27.44 -28.46 -17.06
N THR A 327 26.48 -29.26 -17.53
CA THR A 327 26.74 -30.35 -18.48
C THR A 327 27.20 -29.83 -19.83
N GLU A 328 26.56 -28.78 -20.36
CA GLU A 328 26.97 -28.11 -21.61
C GLU A 328 28.39 -27.54 -21.49
N TYR A 329 28.69 -26.84 -20.39
CA TYR A 329 30.04 -26.33 -20.11
C TYR A 329 31.08 -27.45 -19.99
N HIS A 330 30.75 -28.57 -19.33
CA HIS A 330 31.67 -29.72 -19.25
C HIS A 330 31.90 -30.39 -20.60
N ALA A 331 30.87 -30.52 -21.43
CA ALA A 331 31.00 -31.06 -22.78
C ALA A 331 31.87 -30.15 -23.66
N GLU A 332 31.65 -28.84 -23.62
CA GLU A 332 32.41 -27.84 -24.36
C GLU A 332 33.87 -27.77 -23.87
N PHE A 333 34.12 -27.88 -22.56
CA PHE A 333 35.47 -27.93 -22.01
C PHE A 333 36.24 -29.19 -22.43
N HIS A 334 35.55 -30.34 -22.51
CA HIS A 334 36.15 -31.59 -23.02
C HIS A 334 36.40 -31.56 -24.53
N GLU A 335 35.58 -30.86 -25.31
CA GLU A 335 35.84 -30.61 -26.75
C GLU A 335 37.02 -29.65 -26.95
N ILE A 336 37.15 -28.59 -26.14
CA ILE A 336 38.25 -27.62 -26.22
C ILE A 336 39.57 -28.21 -25.70
N SER A 337 39.53 -29.06 -24.66
CA SER A 337 40.72 -29.79 -24.19
C SER A 337 41.06 -31.02 -25.05
N GLY A 338 40.29 -31.28 -26.11
CA GLY A 338 40.36 -32.48 -26.95
C GLY A 338 41.27 -32.37 -28.17
N SER A 339 42.26 -31.48 -28.17
CA SER A 339 43.24 -31.38 -29.27
C SER A 339 44.68 -31.10 -28.85
N GLU A 340 45.17 -31.70 -27.76
CA GLU A 340 46.61 -31.97 -27.62
C GLU A 340 46.80 -33.40 -27.07
N ASP A 341 47.50 -34.20 -27.86
CA ASP A 341 47.82 -35.62 -27.65
C ASP A 341 48.74 -35.88 -26.44
N GLU A 342 48.66 -37.12 -25.95
CA GLU A 342 49.69 -37.90 -25.25
C GLU A 342 50.34 -37.39 -23.93
N ASP A 343 50.19 -38.23 -22.89
CA ASP A 343 51.18 -38.54 -21.85
C ASP A 343 51.90 -37.38 -21.14
N ASP A 344 51.23 -36.74 -20.17
CA ASP A 344 51.91 -36.40 -18.91
C ASP A 344 50.92 -36.32 -17.74
N SER A 345 51.11 -37.21 -16.75
CA SER A 345 50.31 -37.26 -15.52
C SER A 345 51.00 -36.47 -14.41
N PRO A 346 50.49 -35.30 -13.96
CA PRO A 346 50.96 -34.74 -12.70
C PRO A 346 50.30 -35.49 -11.55
N LYS A 347 51.09 -36.32 -10.85
CA LYS A 347 50.69 -36.95 -9.59
C LYS A 347 50.23 -35.90 -8.58
N ASN A 348 48.97 -35.96 -8.17
CA ASN A 348 48.38 -35.13 -7.11
C ASN A 348 48.95 -35.54 -5.73
N PRO A 349 49.67 -34.67 -4.99
CA PRO A 349 50.38 -35.08 -3.77
C PRO A 349 49.53 -35.02 -2.48
N VAL A 350 48.20 -34.89 -2.54
CA VAL A 350 47.39 -34.59 -1.33
C VAL A 350 46.75 -35.83 -0.66
N ASN A 351 47.00 -37.06 -1.11
CA ASN A 351 46.35 -38.24 -0.51
C ASN A 351 47.28 -39.40 -0.10
N GLN A 352 48.45 -39.09 0.46
CA GLN A 352 49.25 -40.06 1.23
C GLN A 352 49.50 -39.56 2.65
N LYS A 353 48.52 -39.78 3.55
CA LYS A 353 48.73 -40.02 5.00
C LYS A 353 47.41 -40.46 5.64
N LYS A 354 47.03 -41.71 5.37
CA LYS A 354 46.15 -42.52 6.25
C LYS A 354 46.46 -43.99 5.98
N ASN A 355 47.48 -44.48 6.68
CA ASN A 355 47.68 -45.85 7.17
C ASN A 355 49.17 -46.10 7.41
N GLN A 356 49.64 -45.69 8.59
CA GLN A 356 50.57 -46.41 9.44
C GLN A 356 50.45 -45.84 10.85
#